data_AF-A0A7Y9XYT0-F1
#
_entry.id   AF-A0A7Y9XYT0-F1
#
_cell.length_a   1.000
_cell.length_b   1.000
_cell.length_c   1.000
_cell.angle_alpha   90.00
_cell.angle_beta   90.00
_cell.angle_gamma   90.00
#
_symmetry.space_group_name_H-M   'P 1'
#
loop_
_entity.id
_entity.type
_entity.pdbx_description
1 polymer ?
#
loop_
_entity_poly.entity_id
_entity_poly.type
_entity_poly.pdbx_seq_one_letter_code
_entity_poly.pdbx_strand_id
1 'polypeptide(L)'
;MANAFGSHLYNSQSLGKLAGEVGYSRETYIKHYRDTYDVPAVPPVWMVAEMISFGQLSRWYSGLADRSLRNAIARPLGLPEAVLVPFARHITDIRNICAHHGRLWNRGFLAPPKLAQKPIDLRDTLDQSATQAPAKLYNALVTIGHIIRSVAPNSTWMADVKTLVVTHPTGDVAGMGFPADWLQRSMWQ
;
A
#
# COMPACT_ATOMS: atom_id res chain seq x y z
N MET A 1 26.10 5.37 8.38
CA MET A 1 24.87 4.79 7.81
C MET A 1 25.11 4.46 6.33
N ALA A 2 25.86 3.39 6.05
CA ALA A 2 26.27 3.05 4.69
C ALA A 2 25.15 2.28 3.95
N ASN A 3 24.64 2.89 2.87
CA ASN A 3 23.92 2.30 1.74
C ASN A 3 22.82 1.25 2.03
N ALA A 4 21.71 1.70 2.64
CA ALA A 4 20.49 0.90 2.70
C ALA A 4 19.74 0.77 1.36
N PHE A 5 20.15 1.46 0.29
CA PHE A 5 19.45 1.55 -1.00
C PHE A 5 20.29 1.01 -2.16
N GLY A 6 19.65 0.25 -3.07
CA GLY A 6 20.36 -0.59 -4.06
C GLY A 6 20.87 0.16 -5.29
N SER A 7 20.36 1.35 -5.56
CA SER A 7 20.84 2.21 -6.65
C SER A 7 21.06 3.64 -6.16
N HIS A 8 22.30 4.12 -6.28
CA HIS A 8 22.70 5.46 -5.87
C HIS A 8 21.91 6.56 -6.57
N LEU A 9 21.55 6.38 -7.85
CA LEU A 9 20.79 7.33 -8.65
C LEU A 9 19.31 7.43 -8.26
N TYR A 10 18.69 6.31 -7.89
CA TYR A 10 17.28 6.29 -7.48
C TYR A 10 17.08 6.90 -6.09
N ASN A 11 18.07 6.67 -5.21
CA ASN A 11 18.11 7.27 -3.88
C ASN A 11 18.35 8.78 -3.96
N SER A 12 19.29 9.23 -4.81
CA SER A 12 19.56 10.67 -4.97
C SER A 12 18.37 11.43 -5.56
N GLN A 13 17.63 10.84 -6.51
CA GLN A 13 16.38 11.45 -7.01
C GLN A 13 15.28 11.48 -5.94
N SER A 14 15.11 10.39 -5.19
CA SER A 14 14.10 10.28 -4.13
C SER A 14 14.35 11.27 -2.99
N LEU A 15 15.59 11.39 -2.54
CA LEU A 15 16.03 12.34 -1.53
C LEU A 15 16.05 13.78 -2.06
N GLY A 16 16.46 13.98 -3.31
CA GLY A 16 16.44 15.30 -3.95
C GLY A 16 15.01 15.84 -4.10
N LYS A 17 14.06 14.99 -4.48
CA LYS A 17 12.64 15.36 -4.52
C LYS A 17 12.12 15.76 -3.14
N LEU A 18 12.42 14.96 -2.13
CA LEU A 18 12.06 15.26 -0.75
C LEU A 18 12.67 16.57 -0.27
N ALA A 19 13.97 16.79 -0.50
CA ALA A 19 14.66 18.01 -0.10
C ALA A 19 14.04 19.24 -0.79
N GLY A 20 13.62 19.10 -2.05
CA GLY A 20 12.83 20.13 -2.75
C GLY A 20 11.48 20.38 -2.07
N GLU A 21 10.71 19.33 -1.77
CA GLU A 21 9.43 19.43 -1.06
C GLU A 21 9.59 20.11 0.32
N VAL A 22 10.61 19.70 1.08
CA VAL A 22 11.02 20.34 2.33
C VAL A 22 11.34 21.81 2.11
N GLY A 23 12.11 22.17 1.08
CA GLY A 23 12.57 23.55 0.85
C GLY A 23 11.44 24.54 0.56
N TYR A 24 10.39 24.11 -0.14
CA TYR A 24 9.27 24.97 -0.54
C TYR A 24 7.98 24.75 0.26
N SER A 25 7.94 23.78 1.19
CA SER A 25 6.74 23.51 1.98
C SER A 25 6.30 24.72 2.80
N ARG A 26 5.00 25.01 2.76
CA ARG A 26 4.35 26.08 3.54
C ARG A 26 3.78 25.58 4.86
N GLU A 27 3.91 24.28 5.15
CA GLU A 27 3.47 23.69 6.40
C GLU A 27 4.19 24.32 7.59
N THR A 28 3.43 24.71 8.61
CA THR A 28 3.94 25.49 9.76
C THR A 28 5.10 24.80 10.45
N TYR A 29 5.04 23.47 10.62
CA TYR A 29 6.08 22.70 11.31
C TYR A 29 7.37 22.60 10.49
N ILE A 30 7.29 22.49 9.15
CA ILE A 30 8.48 22.47 8.28
C ILE A 30 9.10 23.86 8.19
N LYS A 31 8.26 24.90 8.05
CA LYS A 31 8.75 26.28 8.08
C LYS A 31 9.46 26.56 9.39
N HIS A 32 8.85 26.21 10.52
CA HIS A 32 9.48 26.35 11.83
C HIS A 32 10.82 25.61 11.90
N TYR A 33 10.90 24.37 11.39
CA TYR A 33 12.15 23.64 11.35
C TYR A 33 13.23 24.38 10.56
N ARG A 34 12.92 24.81 9.32
CA ARG A 34 13.87 25.56 8.47
C ARG A 34 14.31 26.88 9.09
N ASP A 35 13.41 27.56 9.78
CA ASP A 35 13.67 28.86 10.41
C ASP A 35 14.48 28.73 11.72
N THR A 36 14.51 27.54 12.34
CA THR A 36 15.07 27.32 13.69
C THR A 36 16.33 26.44 13.70
N TYR A 37 16.47 25.52 12.75
CA TYR A 37 17.54 24.52 12.73
C TYR A 37 18.34 24.58 11.43
N ASP A 38 19.64 24.82 11.56
CA ASP A 38 20.59 24.74 10.44
C ASP A 38 21.13 23.31 10.22
N VAL A 39 21.08 22.46 11.25
CA VAL A 39 21.62 21.10 11.24
C VAL A 39 20.68 20.12 11.97
N PRO A 40 20.34 18.97 11.35
CA PRO A 40 20.60 18.59 9.95
C PRO A 40 19.74 19.39 8.96
N ALA A 41 20.26 19.63 7.76
CA ALA A 41 19.60 20.41 6.71
C ALA A 41 18.24 19.83 6.24
N VAL A 42 18.03 18.52 6.44
CA VAL A 42 16.76 17.85 6.17
C VAL A 42 16.09 17.54 7.52
N PRO A 43 14.77 17.79 7.67
CA PRO A 43 14.03 17.48 8.88
C PRO A 43 14.17 16.02 9.30
N PRO A 44 14.00 15.72 10.61
CA PRO A 44 13.98 14.35 11.09
C PRO A 44 12.82 13.56 10.46
N VAL A 45 12.98 12.24 10.39
CA VAL A 45 12.06 11.33 9.68
C VAL A 45 10.59 11.51 10.06
N TRP A 46 10.27 11.83 11.31
CA TRP A 46 8.90 12.02 11.78
C TRP A 46 8.22 13.27 11.20
N MET A 47 8.98 14.33 10.91
CA MET A 47 8.45 15.50 10.19
C MET A 47 8.29 15.20 8.70
N VAL A 48 9.28 14.53 8.14
CA VAL A 48 9.31 14.21 6.71
C VAL A 48 8.20 13.20 6.36
N ALA A 49 7.88 12.28 7.26
CA ALA A 49 6.81 11.30 7.08
C ALA A 49 5.45 11.95 6.78
N GLU A 50 5.18 13.13 7.33
CA GLU A 50 3.94 13.90 7.10
C GLU A 50 3.89 14.54 5.70
N MET A 51 5.02 14.70 5.02
CA MET A 51 5.09 15.28 3.68
C MET A 51 5.16 14.22 2.57
N ILE A 52 5.70 13.04 2.86
CA ILE A 52 5.92 12.00 1.87
C ILE A 52 4.56 11.46 1.39
N SER A 53 4.30 11.55 0.09
CA SER A 53 3.15 10.87 -0.51
C SER A 53 3.29 9.35 -0.37
N PHE A 54 2.17 8.63 -0.25
CA PHE A 54 2.18 7.16 -0.21
C PHE A 54 2.92 6.53 -1.40
N GLY A 55 2.85 7.14 -2.58
CA GLY A 55 3.60 6.69 -3.76
C GLY A 55 5.12 6.88 -3.63
N GLN A 56 5.60 7.94 -2.97
CA GLN A 56 7.03 8.07 -2.63
C GLN A 56 7.45 7.03 -1.60
N LEU A 57 6.65 6.81 -0.56
CA LEU A 57 6.91 5.79 0.45
C LEU A 57 7.01 4.38 -0.18
N SER A 58 6.09 4.03 -1.08
CA SER A 58 6.12 2.78 -1.84
C SER A 58 7.41 2.63 -2.64
N ARG A 59 7.87 3.71 -3.31
CA ARG A 59 9.14 3.72 -4.04
C ARG A 59 10.34 3.52 -3.13
N TRP A 60 10.41 4.25 -2.01
CA TRP A 60 11.49 4.11 -1.04
C TRP A 60 11.58 2.70 -0.48
N TYR A 61 10.43 2.14 -0.07
CA TYR A 61 10.36 0.77 0.41
C TYR A 61 10.86 -0.24 -0.63
N SER A 62 10.47 -0.08 -1.89
CA SER A 62 10.96 -0.94 -2.98
C SER A 62 12.45 -0.74 -3.30
N GLY A 63 13.00 0.45 -3.05
CA GLY A 63 14.37 0.83 -3.36
C GLY A 63 15.40 0.40 -2.33
N LEU A 64 14.98 -0.06 -1.13
CA LEU A 64 15.88 -0.61 -0.12
C LEU A 64 16.67 -1.78 -0.73
N ALA A 65 18.00 -1.74 -0.71
CA ALA A 65 18.85 -2.80 -1.24
C ALA A 65 18.69 -4.07 -0.41
N ASP A 66 18.76 -3.87 0.90
CA ASP A 66 18.77 -4.96 1.86
C ASP A 66 17.39 -5.58 1.99
N ARG A 67 17.30 -6.83 1.52
CA ARG A 67 16.10 -7.65 1.63
C ARG A 67 15.71 -7.91 3.09
N SER A 68 16.67 -7.91 4.01
CA SER A 68 16.43 -8.08 5.44
C SER A 68 15.60 -6.90 5.98
N LEU A 69 15.93 -5.66 5.60
CA LEU A 69 15.17 -4.46 5.96
C LEU A 69 13.76 -4.50 5.38
N ARG A 70 13.62 -4.91 4.11
CA ARG A 70 12.28 -5.02 3.52
C ARG A 70 11.42 -6.05 4.26
N ASN A 71 12.01 -7.20 4.62
CA ASN A 71 11.30 -8.20 5.42
C ASN A 71 11.02 -7.74 6.85
N ALA A 72 11.89 -6.93 7.46
CA ALA A 72 11.66 -6.36 8.78
C ALA A 72 10.40 -5.48 8.78
N ILE A 73 10.17 -4.72 7.71
CA ILE A 73 8.95 -3.91 7.51
C ILE A 73 7.73 -4.79 7.24
N ALA A 74 7.88 -5.87 6.47
CA ALA A 74 6.75 -6.73 6.09
C ALA A 74 6.29 -7.69 7.19
N ARG A 75 7.22 -8.13 8.06
CA ARG A 75 6.98 -9.14 9.09
C ARG A 75 5.85 -8.78 10.07
N PRO A 76 5.73 -7.56 10.62
CA PRO A 76 4.62 -7.18 11.49
C PRO A 76 3.25 -7.28 10.82
N LEU A 77 3.20 -7.19 9.48
CA LEU A 77 1.96 -7.36 8.71
C LEU A 77 1.69 -8.82 8.34
N GLY A 78 2.50 -9.78 8.82
CA GLY A 78 2.35 -11.20 8.49
C GLY A 78 2.63 -11.54 7.03
N LEU A 79 3.29 -10.65 6.28
CA LEU A 79 3.57 -10.80 4.85
C LEU A 79 5.09 -10.89 4.59
N PRO A 80 5.52 -11.61 3.55
CA PRO A 80 6.89 -11.49 3.04
C PRO A 80 7.05 -10.20 2.21
N GLU A 81 8.27 -9.66 2.14
CA GLU A 81 8.54 -8.48 1.29
C GLU A 81 8.18 -8.70 -0.18
N ALA A 82 8.35 -9.93 -0.67
CA ALA A 82 7.98 -10.32 -2.03
C ALA A 82 6.48 -10.14 -2.34
N VAL A 83 5.61 -10.09 -1.32
CA VAL A 83 4.19 -9.76 -1.46
C VAL A 83 3.95 -8.27 -1.18
N LEU A 84 4.48 -7.75 -0.06
CA LEU A 84 4.18 -6.38 0.36
C LEU A 84 4.76 -5.31 -0.58
N VAL A 85 5.96 -5.50 -1.14
CA VAL A 85 6.60 -4.54 -2.05
C VAL A 85 5.75 -4.28 -3.30
N PRO A 86 5.39 -5.30 -4.11
CA PRO A 86 4.50 -5.08 -5.25
C PRO A 86 3.10 -4.64 -4.83
N PHE A 87 2.62 -5.09 -3.66
CA PHE A 87 1.31 -4.70 -3.17
C PHE A 87 1.22 -3.21 -2.79
N ALA A 88 2.26 -2.63 -2.20
CA ALA A 88 2.31 -1.19 -1.88
C ALA A 88 2.18 -0.33 -3.14
N ARG A 89 2.75 -0.78 -4.27
CA ARG A 89 2.58 -0.12 -5.57
C ARG A 89 1.13 -0.26 -6.06
N HIS A 90 0.56 -1.45 -5.95
CA HIS A 90 -0.83 -1.71 -6.33
C HIS A 90 -1.83 -0.85 -5.54
N ILE A 91 -1.64 -0.69 -4.22
CA ILE A 91 -2.45 0.22 -3.39
C ILE A 91 -2.27 1.68 -3.83
N THR A 92 -1.06 2.09 -4.23
CA THR A 92 -0.83 3.45 -4.74
C THR A 92 -1.72 3.74 -5.95
N ASP A 93 -1.85 2.79 -6.88
CA ASP A 93 -2.72 2.93 -8.05
C ASP A 93 -4.20 3.03 -7.65
N ILE A 94 -4.66 2.14 -6.77
CA ILE A 94 -6.04 2.15 -6.24
C ILE A 94 -6.35 3.48 -5.56
N ARG A 95 -5.48 3.94 -4.65
CA ARG A 95 -5.63 5.21 -3.92
C ARG A 95 -5.71 6.38 -4.89
N ASN A 96 -4.84 6.44 -5.90
CA ASN A 96 -4.83 7.52 -6.86
C ASN A 96 -6.13 7.55 -7.68
N ILE A 97 -6.65 6.39 -8.09
CA ILE A 97 -7.96 6.31 -8.74
C ILE A 97 -9.06 6.88 -7.83
N CYS A 98 -9.11 6.48 -6.55
CA CYS A 98 -10.07 7.03 -5.60
C CYS A 98 -9.94 8.55 -5.44
N ALA A 99 -8.71 9.06 -5.30
CA ALA A 99 -8.45 10.49 -5.11
C ALA A 99 -8.81 11.35 -6.33
N HIS A 100 -8.85 10.74 -7.52
CA HIS A 100 -9.32 11.37 -8.76
C HIS A 100 -10.77 11.00 -9.11
N HIS A 101 -11.55 10.49 -8.14
CA HIS A 101 -12.94 10.08 -8.33
C HIS A 101 -13.15 9.08 -9.49
N GLY A 102 -12.15 8.26 -9.78
CA GLY A 102 -12.20 7.28 -10.85
C GLY A 102 -12.95 6.01 -10.46
N ARG A 103 -13.46 5.30 -11.48
CA ARG A 103 -14.20 4.04 -11.29
C ARG A 103 -13.26 2.87 -10.97
N LEU A 104 -13.48 2.22 -9.84
CA LEU A 104 -12.84 0.93 -9.50
C LEU A 104 -13.65 -0.29 -9.96
N TRP A 105 -14.98 -0.16 -10.09
CA TRP A 105 -15.83 -1.24 -10.56
C TRP A 105 -15.46 -1.68 -11.99
N ASN A 106 -15.33 -2.99 -12.17
CA ASN A 106 -14.92 -3.64 -13.42
C ASN A 106 -13.67 -3.00 -14.06
N ARG A 107 -12.69 -2.60 -13.23
CA ARG A 107 -11.41 -2.06 -13.66
C ARG A 107 -10.33 -3.12 -13.55
N GLY A 108 -9.56 -3.26 -14.63
CA GLY A 108 -8.36 -4.07 -14.66
C GLY A 108 -7.11 -3.29 -14.25
N PHE A 109 -6.24 -3.93 -13.47
CA PHE A 109 -4.91 -3.44 -13.12
C PHE A 109 -3.84 -4.23 -13.87
N LEU A 110 -2.95 -3.53 -14.59
CA LEU A 110 -1.93 -4.18 -15.43
C LEU A 110 -0.83 -4.88 -14.61
N ALA A 111 -0.60 -4.43 -13.38
CA ALA A 111 0.34 -5.05 -12.46
C ALA A 111 -0.44 -5.88 -11.42
N PRO A 112 -0.56 -7.21 -11.61
CA PRO A 112 -1.18 -8.07 -10.62
C PRO A 112 -0.32 -8.11 -9.35
N PRO A 113 -0.90 -7.97 -8.16
CA PRO A 113 -0.16 -8.16 -6.92
C PRO A 113 0.25 -9.62 -6.77
N LYS A 114 1.41 -9.87 -6.16
CA LYS A 114 1.80 -11.23 -5.79
C LYS A 114 0.89 -11.72 -4.67
N LEU A 115 0.31 -12.90 -4.82
CA LEU A 115 -0.63 -13.45 -3.85
C LEU A 115 0.10 -14.07 -2.65
N ALA A 116 -0.43 -13.82 -1.46
CA ALA A 116 0.11 -14.36 -0.21
C ALA A 116 -0.23 -15.85 -0.08
N GLN A 117 0.75 -16.62 0.40
CA GLN A 117 0.60 -18.05 0.73
C GLN A 117 0.48 -18.29 2.24
N LYS A 118 0.70 -17.24 3.04
CA LYS A 118 0.58 -17.21 4.49
C LYS A 118 0.11 -15.81 4.92
N PRO A 119 -0.62 -15.68 6.04
CA PRO A 119 -1.22 -16.76 6.83
C PRO A 119 -2.31 -17.54 6.05
N ILE A 120 -2.74 -18.69 6.59
CA ILE A 120 -3.66 -19.61 5.89
C ILE A 120 -5.02 -18.96 5.62
N ASP A 121 -5.56 -18.21 6.58
CA ASP A 121 -6.83 -17.48 6.43
C ASP A 121 -6.78 -16.45 5.30
N LEU A 122 -5.66 -15.72 5.15
CA LEU A 122 -5.44 -14.84 4.01
C LEU A 122 -5.35 -15.63 2.70
N ARG A 123 -4.52 -16.68 2.66
CA ARG A 123 -4.33 -17.50 1.45
C ARG A 123 -5.66 -18.06 0.95
N ASP A 124 -6.46 -18.62 1.84
CA ASP A 124 -7.71 -19.29 1.51
C ASP A 124 -8.83 -18.28 1.21
N THR A 125 -8.70 -17.03 1.67
CA THR A 125 -9.60 -15.94 1.26
C THR A 125 -9.27 -15.39 -0.14
N LEU A 126 -8.00 -15.29 -0.51
CA LEU A 126 -7.60 -14.79 -1.83
C LEU A 126 -8.07 -15.71 -2.98
N ASP A 127 -8.39 -15.14 -4.13
CA ASP A 127 -8.51 -15.90 -5.37
C ASP A 127 -7.12 -16.24 -5.91
N GLN A 128 -6.66 -17.45 -5.62
CA GLN A 128 -5.34 -17.95 -6.01
C GLN A 128 -5.20 -18.16 -7.53
N SER A 129 -6.31 -18.16 -8.28
CA SER A 129 -6.27 -18.26 -9.75
C SER A 129 -6.02 -16.91 -10.44
N ALA A 130 -6.27 -15.80 -9.75
CA ALA A 130 -6.16 -14.45 -10.29
C ALA A 130 -4.71 -13.91 -10.26
N THR A 131 -3.80 -14.59 -10.97
CA THR A 131 -2.37 -14.23 -11.04
C THR A 131 -1.99 -13.46 -12.30
N GLN A 132 -2.86 -13.43 -13.31
CA GLN A 132 -2.59 -12.80 -14.60
C GLN A 132 -3.19 -11.40 -14.69
N ALA A 133 -2.64 -10.59 -15.59
CA ALA A 133 -3.24 -9.30 -15.94
C ALA A 133 -4.45 -9.49 -16.88
N PRO A 134 -5.48 -8.64 -16.77
CA PRO A 134 -5.64 -7.61 -15.75
C PRO A 134 -6.06 -8.21 -14.39
N ALA A 135 -5.37 -7.81 -13.31
CA ALA A 135 -5.86 -8.09 -11.96
C ALA A 135 -7.16 -7.33 -11.71
N LYS A 136 -8.06 -7.93 -10.94
CA LYS A 136 -9.31 -7.33 -10.50
C LYS A 136 -9.23 -6.91 -9.02
N LEU A 137 -10.20 -6.14 -8.57
CA LEU A 137 -10.19 -5.47 -7.27
C LEU A 137 -10.21 -6.42 -6.07
N TYR A 138 -10.83 -7.59 -6.17
CA TYR A 138 -11.08 -8.50 -5.05
C TYR A 138 -9.84 -8.81 -4.20
N ASN A 139 -8.77 -9.32 -4.80
CA ASN A 139 -7.56 -9.69 -4.07
C ASN A 139 -6.90 -8.48 -3.39
N ALA A 140 -7.07 -7.28 -3.93
CA ALA A 140 -6.60 -6.06 -3.28
C ALA A 140 -7.41 -5.75 -2.03
N LEU A 141 -8.74 -5.86 -2.07
CA LEU A 141 -9.60 -5.65 -0.90
C LEU A 141 -9.28 -6.63 0.22
N VAL A 142 -9.14 -7.92 -0.11
CA VAL A 142 -8.77 -8.97 0.86
C VAL A 142 -7.41 -8.66 1.50
N THR A 143 -6.41 -8.31 0.70
CA THR A 143 -5.06 -8.01 1.22
C THR A 143 -5.04 -6.71 2.03
N ILE A 144 -5.82 -5.68 1.66
CA ILE A 144 -6.01 -4.47 2.48
C ILE A 144 -6.64 -4.85 3.84
N GLY A 145 -7.71 -5.66 3.84
CA GLY A 145 -8.37 -6.12 5.06
C GLY A 145 -7.42 -6.85 6.00
N HIS A 146 -6.53 -7.68 5.45
CA HIS A 146 -5.47 -8.35 6.23
C HIS A 146 -4.50 -7.37 6.88
N ILE A 147 -4.03 -6.37 6.12
CA ILE A 147 -3.13 -5.34 6.65
C ILE A 147 -3.84 -4.51 7.73
N ILE A 148 -5.11 -4.14 7.51
CA ILE A 148 -5.92 -3.37 8.47
C ILE A 148 -6.06 -4.10 9.80
N ARG A 149 -6.26 -5.43 9.81
CA ARG A 149 -6.28 -6.22 11.06
C ARG A 149 -5.00 -6.07 11.90
N SER A 150 -3.86 -5.81 11.25
CA SER A 150 -2.58 -5.61 11.93
C SER A 150 -2.38 -4.15 12.39
N VAL A 151 -2.78 -3.17 11.56
CA VAL A 151 -2.53 -1.75 11.85
C VAL A 151 -3.62 -1.07 12.66
N ALA A 152 -4.86 -1.55 12.57
CA ALA A 152 -6.03 -1.04 13.27
C ALA A 152 -6.96 -2.21 13.67
N PRO A 153 -6.61 -2.99 14.71
CA PRO A 153 -7.32 -4.23 15.08
C PRO A 153 -8.81 -4.05 15.38
N ASN A 154 -9.21 -2.85 15.83
CA ASN A 154 -10.60 -2.51 16.15
C ASN A 154 -11.38 -1.95 14.96
N SER A 155 -10.82 -1.96 13.75
CA SER A 155 -11.47 -1.44 12.55
C SER A 155 -12.59 -2.36 12.07
N THR A 156 -13.72 -1.77 11.69
CA THR A 156 -14.85 -2.45 11.03
C THR A 156 -14.70 -2.57 9.52
N TRP A 157 -13.56 -2.12 8.95
CA TRP A 157 -13.41 -1.89 7.52
C TRP A 157 -13.84 -3.07 6.64
N MET A 158 -13.48 -4.30 7.01
CA MET A 158 -13.83 -5.49 6.22
C MET A 158 -15.35 -5.75 6.23
N ALA A 159 -16.02 -5.51 7.37
CA ALA A 159 -17.47 -5.61 7.51
C ALA A 159 -18.18 -4.49 6.74
N ASP A 160 -17.61 -3.28 6.73
CA ASP A 160 -18.15 -2.14 5.97
C ASP A 160 -18.05 -2.41 4.46
N VAL A 161 -16.92 -2.93 3.98
CA VAL A 161 -16.74 -3.35 2.58
C VAL A 161 -17.74 -4.45 2.21
N LYS A 162 -17.90 -5.48 3.06
CA LYS A 162 -18.89 -6.54 2.85
C LYS A 162 -20.31 -5.95 2.73
N THR A 163 -20.67 -5.05 3.64
CA THR A 163 -21.98 -4.39 3.65
C THR A 163 -22.19 -3.58 2.37
N LEU A 164 -21.19 -2.79 1.95
CA LEU A 164 -21.27 -2.02 0.71
C LEU A 164 -21.46 -2.93 -0.51
N VAL A 165 -20.69 -4.02 -0.63
CA VAL A 165 -20.79 -4.95 -1.76
C VAL A 165 -22.15 -5.65 -1.80
N VAL A 166 -22.69 -6.07 -0.64
CA VAL A 166 -23.98 -6.79 -0.55
C VAL A 166 -25.19 -5.86 -0.77
N THR A 167 -25.09 -4.61 -0.35
CA THR A 167 -26.23 -3.65 -0.39
C THR A 167 -26.33 -2.86 -1.69
N HIS A 168 -25.31 -2.87 -2.55
CA HIS A 168 -25.29 -2.07 -3.77
C HIS A 168 -25.70 -2.86 -5.03
N PRO A 169 -26.43 -2.23 -5.97
CA PRO A 169 -27.24 -2.90 -6.98
C PRO A 169 -26.49 -3.36 -8.24
N THR A 170 -25.16 -3.45 -8.24
CA THR A 170 -24.44 -3.79 -9.49
C THR A 170 -24.68 -5.22 -9.95
N GLY A 171 -25.02 -6.14 -9.03
CA GLY A 171 -25.35 -7.54 -9.31
C GLY A 171 -24.21 -8.41 -9.87
N ASP A 172 -23.17 -7.78 -10.42
CA ASP A 172 -21.99 -8.42 -11.02
C ASP A 172 -20.73 -8.13 -10.20
N VAL A 173 -20.60 -8.85 -9.08
CA VAL A 173 -19.36 -8.85 -8.27
C VAL A 173 -18.24 -9.66 -8.95
N ALA A 174 -18.57 -10.55 -9.90
CA ALA A 174 -17.59 -11.29 -10.69
C ALA A 174 -16.79 -10.37 -11.63
N GLY A 175 -17.40 -9.28 -12.11
CA GLY A 175 -16.72 -8.18 -12.79
C GLY A 175 -15.61 -7.54 -11.94
N MET A 176 -15.76 -7.52 -10.61
CA MET A 176 -14.72 -7.07 -9.66
C MET A 176 -13.79 -8.19 -9.19
N GLY A 177 -13.98 -9.42 -9.67
CA GLY A 177 -13.14 -10.57 -9.38
C GLY A 177 -13.49 -11.30 -8.10
N PHE A 178 -14.68 -11.08 -7.55
CA PHE A 178 -15.16 -11.83 -6.40
C PHE A 178 -15.47 -13.27 -6.84
N PRO A 179 -14.88 -14.28 -6.20
CA PRO A 179 -15.22 -15.68 -6.42
C PRO A 179 -16.66 -15.99 -6.00
N ALA A 180 -17.29 -17.01 -6.58
CA ALA A 180 -18.68 -17.36 -6.25
C ALA A 180 -18.90 -17.66 -4.75
N ASP A 181 -17.86 -18.19 -4.09
CA ASP A 181 -17.84 -18.58 -2.69
C ASP A 181 -17.28 -17.49 -1.75
N TRP A 182 -17.14 -16.24 -2.21
CA TRP A 182 -16.42 -15.21 -1.45
C TRP A 182 -17.01 -14.93 -0.06
N LEU A 183 -18.34 -14.99 0.09
CA LEU A 183 -19.04 -14.76 1.37
C LEU A 183 -18.75 -15.85 2.40
N GLN A 184 -18.37 -17.05 1.94
CA GLN A 184 -18.07 -18.20 2.78
C GLN A 184 -16.61 -18.25 3.23
N ARG A 185 -15.73 -17.42 2.64
CA ARG A 185 -14.30 -17.42 2.96
C ARG A 185 -14.03 -16.71 4.29
N SER A 186 -13.03 -17.19 5.02
CA SER A 186 -12.81 -16.90 6.44
C SER A 186 -12.73 -15.41 6.79
N MET A 187 -12.10 -14.56 5.97
CA MET A 187 -12.01 -13.13 6.29
C MET A 187 -13.30 -12.34 6.00
N TRP A 188 -14.28 -12.95 5.34
CA TRP A 188 -15.59 -12.36 5.08
C TRP A 188 -16.67 -12.84 6.06
N GLN A 189 -16.33 -13.75 6.97
CA GLN A 189 -17.23 -14.25 8.02
C GLN A 189 -17.25 -13.33 9.23
#